data_AF-A0AAD1H3A0-F1
#
_entry.id   AF-A0AAD1H3A0-F1
#
_cell.length_a   1.000
_cell.length_b   1.000
_cell.length_c   1.000
_cell.angle_alpha   90.00
_cell.angle_beta   90.00
_cell.angle_gamma   90.00
#
_symmetry.space_group_name_H-M   'P 1'
#
loop_
_entity.id
_entity.type
_entity.pdbx_description
1 polymer ?
#
loop_
_entity_poly.entity_id
_entity_poly.type
_entity_poly.pdbx_seq_one_letter_code
_entity_poly.pdbx_strand_id
1 'polypeptide(L)'
;MSTWFNYAATLKILVFSLLVGAGLPALFAGGIRLGALGAGASTDSHAVAIRRPMVTVLSWAIFALVLAAVVLGVLFIAREFIAHHTGWFILGAPRAHDAK
;
A
#
# COMPACT_ATOMS: atom_id res chain seq x y z
N MET A 1 37.40 12.04 4.63
CA MET A 1 36.44 13.13 4.86
C MET A 1 35.01 12.58 4.86
N SER A 2 34.62 11.89 5.93
CA SER A 2 33.29 11.24 6.05
C SER A 2 32.78 11.21 7.50
N THR A 3 33.43 11.90 8.42
CA THR A 3 33.12 11.87 9.85
C THR A 3 31.86 12.66 10.21
N TRP A 4 31.44 13.62 9.37
CA TRP A 4 30.23 14.42 9.57
C TRP A 4 28.98 13.83 8.87
N PHE A 5 29.16 13.04 7.81
CA PHE A 5 28.05 12.49 7.03
C PHE A 5 28.21 10.98 6.84
N ASN A 6 27.29 10.22 7.45
CA ASN A 6 27.30 8.76 7.36
C ASN A 6 26.54 8.31 6.11
N TYR A 7 27.27 8.15 5.00
CA TYR A 7 26.72 7.69 3.72
C TYR A 7 26.00 6.34 3.83
N ALA A 8 26.52 5.42 4.64
CA ALA A 8 25.89 4.11 4.82
C ALA A 8 24.52 4.23 5.51
N ALA A 9 24.40 5.08 6.53
CA ALA A 9 23.13 5.35 7.19
C ALA A 9 22.15 6.05 6.24
N THR A 10 22.61 7.10 5.55
CA THR A 10 21.78 7.83 4.57
C THR A 10 21.26 6.91 3.48
N LEU A 11 22.12 6.06 2.92
CA LEU A 11 21.73 5.15 1.84
C LEU A 11 20.72 4.10 2.31
N LYS A 12 20.83 3.61 3.56
CA LYS A 12 19.81 2.74 4.16
C LYS A 12 18.46 3.45 4.29
N ILE A 13 18.44 4.69 4.76
CA ILE A 13 17.20 5.47 4.91
C ILE A 13 16.59 5.76 3.53
N LEU A 14 17.42 6.12 2.54
CA LEU A 14 16.98 6.35 1.17
C LEU A 14 16.31 5.10 0.59
N VAL A 15 16.98 3.94 0.67
CA VAL A 15 16.43 2.68 0.14
C VAL A 15 15.16 2.30 0.90
N PHE A 16 15.15 2.43 2.22
CA PHE A 16 13.98 2.08 3.03
C PHE A 16 12.78 2.99 2.72
N SER A 17 12.97 4.30 2.69
CA SER A 17 11.93 5.27 2.36
C SER A 17 11.44 5.13 0.91
N LEU A 18 12.34 4.82 -0.03
CA LEU A 18 11.98 4.56 -1.42
C LEU A 18 11.13 3.29 -1.53
N LEU A 19 11.55 2.19 -0.91
CA LEU A 19 10.82 0.92 -0.96
C LEU A 19 9.46 1.02 -0.25
N VAL A 20 9.42 1.63 0.93
CA VAL A 20 8.17 1.77 1.70
C VAL A 20 7.25 2.81 1.06
N GLY A 21 7.78 3.94 0.61
CA GLY A 21 7.01 5.02 0.01
C GLY A 21 6.51 4.70 -1.40
N ALA A 22 7.35 4.11 -2.25
CA ALA A 22 6.98 3.76 -3.62
C ALA A 22 6.38 2.35 -3.74
N GLY A 23 6.50 1.50 -2.72
CA GLY A 23 5.99 0.13 -2.74
C GLY A 23 4.49 0.05 -2.99
N LEU A 24 3.70 0.87 -2.29
CA LEU A 24 2.25 0.90 -2.44
C LEU A 24 1.81 1.43 -3.84
N PRO A 25 2.35 2.57 -4.34
CA PRO A 25 2.16 2.98 -5.75
C PRO A 25 2.57 1.92 -6.77
N ALA A 26 3.69 1.23 -6.56
CA ALA A 26 4.18 0.20 -7.47
C ALA A 26 3.25 -1.02 -7.51
N LEU A 27 2.73 -1.46 -6.36
CA LEU A 27 1.73 -2.52 -6.29
C LEU A 27 0.46 -2.14 -7.05
N PHE A 28 -0.03 -0.91 -6.87
CA PHE A 28 -1.19 -0.41 -7.60
C PHE A 28 -0.96 -0.41 -9.12
N ALA A 29 0.19 0.10 -9.58
CA ALA A 29 0.55 0.06 -11.00
C ALA A 29 0.63 -1.37 -11.55
N GLY A 30 1.17 -2.31 -10.76
CA GLY A 30 1.17 -3.73 -11.08
C GLY A 30 -0.25 -4.31 -11.20
N GLY A 31 -1.15 -3.95 -10.28
CA GLY A 31 -2.57 -4.30 -10.33
C GLY A 31 -3.25 -3.83 -11.61
N ILE A 32 -3.05 -2.56 -12.01
CA ILE A 32 -3.58 -2.00 -13.26
C ILE A 32 -3.07 -2.78 -14.48
N ARG A 33 -1.76 -3.06 -14.52
CA ARG A 33 -1.16 -3.80 -15.64
C ARG A 33 -1.68 -5.23 -15.74
N LEU A 34 -1.83 -5.93 -14.62
CA LEU A 34 -2.45 -7.26 -14.60
C LEU A 34 -3.93 -7.22 -15.00
N GLY A 35 -4.66 -6.18 -14.60
CA GLY A 35 -6.04 -5.96 -15.01
C GLY A 35 -6.17 -5.79 -16.52
N ALA A 36 -5.30 -4.99 -17.14
CA ALA A 36 -5.25 -4.79 -18.59
C ALA A 36 -4.94 -6.10 -19.35
N LEU A 37 -3.96 -6.87 -18.86
CA LEU A 37 -3.63 -8.19 -19.42
C LEU A 37 -4.80 -9.19 -19.29
N GLY A 38 -5.50 -9.18 -18.15
CA GLY A 38 -6.66 -10.03 -17.91
C GLY A 38 -7.87 -9.68 -18.77
N ALA A 39 -8.06 -8.39 -19.06
CA ALA A 39 -9.12 -7.88 -19.94
C ALA A 39 -8.89 -8.21 -21.43
N GLY A 40 -7.70 -8.74 -21.79
CA GLY A 40 -7.34 -9.00 -23.17
C GLY A 40 -6.98 -7.73 -23.94
N ALA A 41 -6.48 -6.70 -23.26
CA ALA A 41 -5.97 -5.50 -23.92
C ALA A 41 -4.73 -5.88 -24.75
N SER A 42 -4.95 -5.99 -26.06
CA SER A 42 -3.89 -6.18 -27.06
C SER A 42 -3.57 -4.86 -27.73
N THR A 43 -2.28 -4.59 -27.94
CA THR A 43 -1.82 -3.42 -28.72
C THR A 43 -2.13 -3.58 -30.22
N ASP A 44 -2.37 -4.81 -30.67
CA ASP A 44 -2.78 -5.11 -32.04
C ASP A 44 -4.30 -5.00 -32.21
N SER A 45 -4.72 -4.10 -33.10
CA SER A 45 -6.12 -3.88 -33.51
C SER A 45 -6.78 -5.10 -34.19
N HIS A 46 -5.99 -6.11 -34.58
CA HIS A 46 -6.46 -7.36 -35.18
C HIS A 46 -6.39 -8.58 -34.25
N ALA A 47 -5.91 -8.43 -33.02
CA ALA A 47 -5.81 -9.54 -32.08
C ALA A 47 -7.16 -9.82 -31.42
N VAL A 48 -7.59 -11.09 -31.45
CA VAL A 48 -8.76 -11.55 -30.68
C VAL A 48 -8.45 -11.33 -29.19
N ALA A 49 -9.29 -10.54 -28.51
CA ALA A 49 -9.16 -10.28 -27.08
C ALA A 49 -9.43 -11.56 -26.29
N ILE A 50 -8.37 -12.32 -25.97
CA ILE A 50 -8.47 -13.50 -25.10
C ILE A 50 -8.54 -13.01 -23.66
N ARG A 51 -9.75 -12.96 -23.11
CA ARG A 51 -9.95 -12.66 -21.69
C ARG A 51 -9.37 -13.78 -20.83
N ARG A 52 -8.51 -13.42 -19.88
CA ARG A 52 -7.90 -14.36 -18.93
C ARG A 52 -8.48 -14.10 -17.53
N PRO A 53 -9.63 -14.72 -17.18
CA PRO A 53 -10.34 -14.40 -15.94
C PRO A 53 -9.48 -14.61 -14.68
N MET A 54 -8.57 -15.59 -14.69
CA MET A 54 -7.64 -15.84 -13.59
C MET A 54 -6.71 -14.64 -13.31
N VAL A 55 -6.25 -13.95 -14.36
CA VAL A 55 -5.35 -12.79 -14.25
C VAL A 55 -6.12 -11.56 -13.74
N THR A 56 -7.40 -11.43 -14.13
CA THR A 56 -8.29 -10.41 -13.60
C THR A 56 -8.55 -10.60 -12.10
N VAL A 57 -8.79 -11.83 -11.64
CA VAL A 57 -8.96 -12.12 -10.21
C VAL A 57 -7.70 -11.75 -9.42
N LEU A 58 -6.52 -12.06 -9.96
CA LEU A 58 -5.25 -11.69 -9.32
C LEU A 58 -5.05 -10.17 -9.22
N SER A 59 -5.43 -9.41 -10.25
CA SER A 59 -5.43 -7.95 -10.22
C SER A 59 -6.32 -7.40 -9.10
N TRP A 60 -7.54 -7.92 -8.97
CA TRP A 60 -8.45 -7.56 -7.88
C TRP A 60 -7.89 -7.88 -6.49
N ALA A 61 -7.21 -9.02 -6.34
CA ALA A 61 -6.54 -9.37 -5.09
C ALA A 61 -5.46 -8.34 -4.70
N ILE A 62 -4.69 -7.84 -5.68
CA ILE A 62 -3.69 -6.79 -5.45
C ILE A 62 -4.36 -5.47 -5.05
N PHE A 63 -5.45 -5.08 -5.71
CA PHE A 63 -6.19 -3.88 -5.31
C PHE A 63 -6.79 -4.00 -3.90
N ALA A 64 -7.33 -5.17 -3.55
CA ALA A 64 -7.85 -5.42 -2.20
C ALA A 64 -6.73 -5.32 -1.15
N LEU A 65 -5.55 -5.86 -1.44
CA LEU A 65 -4.37 -5.75 -0.57
C LEU A 65 -3.94 -4.29 -0.38
N VAL A 66 -3.86 -3.52 -1.48
CA VAL A 66 -3.52 -2.10 -1.44
C VAL A 66 -4.53 -1.31 -0.62
N LEU A 67 -5.82 -1.55 -0.84
CA LEU A 67 -6.90 -0.91 -0.09
C LEU A 67 -6.81 -1.25 1.41
N ALA A 68 -6.59 -2.51 1.75
CA ALA A 68 -6.40 -2.94 3.14
C ALA A 68 -5.21 -2.24 3.79
N ALA A 69 -4.07 -2.13 3.10
CA ALA A 69 -2.90 -1.41 3.59
C ALA A 69 -3.16 0.08 3.82
N VAL A 70 -3.88 0.74 2.90
CA VAL A 70 -4.29 2.16 3.07
C VAL A 70 -5.20 2.33 4.28
N VAL A 71 -6.24 1.50 4.39
CA VAL A 71 -7.20 1.56 5.51
C VAL A 71 -6.48 1.35 6.84
N LEU A 72 -5.62 0.34 6.93
CA LEU A 72 -4.82 0.09 8.14
C LEU A 72 -3.88 1.25 8.46
N GLY A 73 -3.20 1.82 7.45
CA GLY A 73 -2.32 2.98 7.63
C GLY A 73 -3.08 4.21 8.14
N VAL A 74 -4.22 4.53 7.52
CA VAL A 74 -5.09 5.64 7.94
C VAL A 74 -5.62 5.40 9.34
N LEU A 75 -6.11 4.19 9.63
CA LEU A 75 -6.67 3.84 10.94
C LEU A 75 -5.60 3.85 12.03
N PHE A 76 -4.36 3.48 11.72
CA PHE A 76 -3.23 3.55 12.66
C PHE A 76 -2.85 5.00 13.00
N ILE A 77 -2.85 5.89 12.00
CA ILE A 77 -2.60 7.34 12.19
C ILE A 77 -3.77 7.98 12.94
N ALA A 78 -4.99 7.62 12.58
CA ALA A 78 -6.22 8.19 13.14
C ALA A 78 -6.69 7.52 14.44
N ARG A 79 -5.99 6.51 14.96
CA ARG A 79 -6.44 5.74 16.15
C ARG A 79 -6.79 6.63 17.34
N GLU A 80 -5.97 7.66 17.58
CA GLU A 80 -6.12 8.57 18.71
C GLU A 80 -7.25 9.57 18.48
N PHE A 81 -7.38 10.05 17.23
CA PHE A 81 -8.44 10.96 16.80
C PHE A 81 -9.82 10.29 16.89
N ILE A 82 -9.90 9.03 16.45
CA ILE A 82 -11.13 8.22 16.51
C ILE A 82 -11.47 7.92 17.98
N ALA A 83 -10.50 7.52 18.81
CA ALA A 83 -10.73 7.27 20.22
C ALA A 83 -11.29 8.52 20.94
N HIS A 84 -10.73 9.69 20.67
CA HIS A 84 -11.15 10.95 21.29
C HIS A 84 -12.53 11.45 20.80
N HIS A 85 -12.87 11.30 19.51
CA HIS A 85 -14.13 11.83 18.97
C HIS A 85 -15.30 10.84 18.95
N THR A 86 -15.04 9.54 18.84
CA THR A 86 -16.09 8.52 18.69
C THR A 86 -16.20 7.57 19.88
N GLY A 87 -15.27 7.64 20.85
CA GLY A 87 -15.25 6.75 22.01
C GLY A 87 -14.91 5.29 21.68
N TRP A 88 -14.54 4.99 20.43
CA TRP A 88 -14.14 3.67 19.96
C TRP A 88 -12.62 3.53 20.00
N PHE A 89 -12.10 2.72 20.94
CA PHE A 89 -10.68 2.37 21.03
C PHE A 89 -10.33 1.26 20.04
N ILE A 90 -10.15 1.61 18.77
CA ILE A 90 -9.72 0.67 17.73
C ILE A 90 -8.19 0.57 17.76
N LEU A 91 -7.64 -0.65 17.67
CA LEU A 91 -6.20 -0.96 17.59
C LEU A 91 -5.33 -0.53 18.80
N GLY A 92 -5.77 -0.80 20.03
CA GLY A 92 -4.90 -0.73 21.21
C GLY A 92 -4.61 0.67 21.75
N ALA A 93 -5.45 1.65 21.44
CA ALA A 93 -5.38 2.97 22.06
C ALA A 93 -5.48 2.88 23.60
N PRO A 94 -4.61 3.56 24.38
CA PRO A 94 -4.67 3.57 25.84
C PRO A 94 -6.03 4.06 26.30
N ARG A 95 -6.70 3.27 27.16
CA ARG A 95 -7.96 3.71 27.74
C ARG A 95 -7.65 4.84 28.71
N ALA A 96 -8.49 5.88 28.73
CA ALA A 96 -8.33 7.03 29.63
C ALA A 96 -8.25 6.65 31.13
N HIS A 97 -8.64 5.42 31.52
CA HIS A 97 -8.55 4.92 32.90
C HIS A 97 -7.19 4.28 33.25
N ASP A 98 -6.34 3.97 32.27
CA ASP A 98 -5.04 3.30 32.48
C ASP A 98 -3.87 4.31 32.65
N ALA A 99 -4.17 5.61 32.61
CA ALA A 99 -3.24 6.69 32.97
C ALA A 99 -3.26 6.90 34.49
N LYS A 100 -2.56 6.03 35.22
CA LYS A 100 -2.14 6.27 36.60
C LYS A 100 -0.63 6.09 36.70
#